data_AF-A0A8J3KW64-F1
#
_entry.id   AF-A0A8J3KW64-F1
#
_cell.length_a   1.000
_cell.length_b   1.000
_cell.length_c   1.000
_cell.angle_alpha   90.00
_cell.angle_beta   90.00
_cell.angle_gamma   90.00
#
_symmetry.space_group_name_H-M   'P 1'
#
loop_
_entity.id
_entity.type
_entity.pdbx_description
1 polymer ?
#
loop_
_entity_poly.entity_id
_entity_poly.type
_entity_poly.pdbx_seq_one_letter_code
_entity_poly.pdbx_strand_id
1 'polypeptide(L)'
;MTQLTSDPARTLRLAADLESLATALHRTDTPPLNRPSGMDADVAAAHLVTVRAAADALAALADGLLTDADRLLLVAATHRRAEEQSTATLDRLREPARPRGIW
;
A
#
# COMPACT_ATOMS: atom_id res chain seq x y z
N MET A 1 -17.19 -23.25 10.05
CA MET A 1 -17.19 -22.08 9.13
C MET A 1 -16.34 -20.98 9.75
N THR A 2 -15.19 -20.68 9.16
CA THR A 2 -14.52 -19.38 9.32
C THR A 2 -14.00 -19.02 7.94
N GLN A 3 -14.83 -18.29 7.23
CA GLN A 3 -14.50 -17.67 5.96
C GLN A 3 -13.56 -16.50 6.29
N LEU A 4 -12.27 -16.78 6.48
CA LEU A 4 -11.23 -15.76 6.57
C LEU A 4 -11.05 -15.21 5.15
N THR A 5 -11.81 -14.15 4.86
CA THR A 5 -11.87 -13.50 3.55
C THR A 5 -10.60 -12.74 3.17
N SER A 6 -9.56 -12.74 4.01
CA SER A 6 -8.26 -12.12 3.71
C SER A 6 -7.12 -13.05 4.09
N ASP A 7 -6.48 -13.66 3.08
CA ASP A 7 -5.19 -14.35 3.25
C ASP A 7 -4.10 -13.28 3.53
N PRO A 8 -3.47 -13.26 4.72
CA PRO A 8 -2.46 -12.26 5.06
C PRO A 8 -1.27 -12.25 4.09
N ALA A 9 -0.89 -13.39 3.51
CA ALA A 9 0.16 -13.44 2.49
C ALA A 9 -0.26 -12.78 1.17
N ARG A 10 -1.56 -12.78 0.85
CA ARG A 10 -2.11 -12.07 -0.30
C ARG A 10 -2.18 -10.55 -0.04
N THR A 11 -2.55 -10.13 1.17
CA THR A 11 -2.56 -8.71 1.57
C THR A 11 -1.16 -8.09 1.51
N LEU A 12 -0.14 -8.79 2.00
CA LEU A 12 1.26 -8.33 1.94
C LEU A 12 1.77 -8.24 0.49
N ARG A 13 1.41 -9.21 -0.36
CA ARG A 13 1.75 -9.16 -1.79
C ARG A 13 1.12 -7.96 -2.48
N LEU A 14 -0.16 -7.70 -2.21
CA LEU A 14 -0.85 -6.54 -2.77
C LEU A 14 -0.21 -5.23 -2.32
N ALA A 15 0.19 -5.10 -1.05
CA ALA A 15 0.91 -3.92 -0.58
C ALA A 15 2.22 -3.70 -1.35
N ALA A 16 3.02 -4.75 -1.54
CA ALA A 16 4.27 -4.68 -2.31
C ALA A 16 4.03 -4.34 -3.79
N ASP A 17 2.96 -4.86 -4.39
CA ASP A 17 2.58 -4.54 -5.77
C ASP A 17 2.21 -3.04 -5.91
N LEU A 18 1.50 -2.47 -4.92
CA LEU A 18 1.16 -1.04 -4.89
C LEU A 18 2.40 -0.16 -4.71
N GLU A 19 3.32 -0.52 -3.81
CA GLU A 19 4.61 0.20 -3.64
C GLU A 19 5.45 0.17 -4.91
N SER A 20 5.50 -0.99 -5.58
CA SER A 20 6.20 -1.16 -6.86
C SER A 20 5.60 -0.26 -7.94
N LEU A 21 4.26 -0.22 -8.04
CA LEU A 21 3.56 0.61 -9.00
C LEU A 21 3.73 2.11 -8.72
N ALA A 22 3.66 2.53 -7.46
CA ALA A 22 3.94 3.91 -7.06
C ALA A 22 5.38 4.32 -7.41
N THR A 23 6.35 3.44 -7.17
CA THR A 23 7.75 3.66 -7.53
C THR A 23 7.93 3.79 -9.04
N ALA A 24 7.23 2.96 -9.83
CA ALA A 24 7.25 3.05 -11.28
C ALA A 24 6.66 4.37 -11.79
N LEU A 25 5.56 4.84 -11.19
CA LEU A 25 4.96 6.14 -11.51
C LEU A 25 5.90 7.31 -11.18
N HIS A 26 6.56 7.30 -10.02
CA HIS A 26 7.54 8.34 -9.68
C HIS A 26 8.76 8.37 -10.60
N ARG A 27 9.10 7.24 -11.25
CA ARG A 27 10.19 7.16 -12.22
C ARG A 27 9.75 7.44 -13.66
N THR A 28 8.46 7.66 -13.88
CA THR A 28 7.96 7.92 -15.23
C THR A 28 8.44 9.28 -15.69
N ASP A 29 9.14 9.31 -16.83
CA ASP A 29 9.60 10.57 -17.41
C ASP A 29 8.40 11.45 -17.76
N THR A 30 8.36 12.63 -17.17
CA THR A 30 7.37 13.65 -17.53
C THR A 30 7.87 14.45 -18.74
N PRO A 31 6.98 14.87 -19.64
CA PRO A 31 7.37 15.69 -20.78
C PRO A 31 8.10 16.95 -20.31
N PRO A 32 9.14 17.41 -21.02
CA PRO A 32 9.87 18.60 -20.62
C PRO A 32 8.94 19.81 -20.58
N LEU A 33 8.99 20.58 -19.49
CA LEU A 33 8.20 21.80 -19.28
C LEU A 33 8.74 23.01 -20.09
N ASN A 34 9.34 22.74 -21.25
CA ASN A 34 9.90 23.75 -22.13
C ASN A 34 8.91 24.06 -23.26
N ARG A 35 8.85 25.32 -23.66
CA ARG A 35 8.05 25.74 -24.82
C ARG A 35 8.51 24.96 -26.06
N PRO A 36 7.61 24.27 -26.77
CA PRO A 36 7.93 23.64 -28.04
C PRO A 36 8.37 24.71 -29.06
N SER A 37 9.46 24.44 -29.79
CA SER A 37 9.93 25.36 -30.83
C SER A 37 8.90 25.45 -31.97
N GLY A 38 8.64 26.68 -32.45
CA GLY A 38 7.68 26.92 -33.53
C GLY A 38 6.20 26.96 -33.12
N MET A 39 5.87 26.73 -31.85
CA MET A 39 4.50 26.87 -31.35
C MET A 39 4.20 28.33 -30.96
N ASP A 40 2.99 28.79 -31.26
CA ASP A 40 2.46 30.08 -30.78
C ASP A 40 2.57 30.20 -29.25
N ALA A 41 2.76 31.41 -28.73
CA ALA A 41 3.04 31.63 -27.31
C ALA A 41 1.87 31.23 -26.41
N ASP A 42 0.64 31.55 -26.81
CA ASP A 42 -0.55 31.27 -26.02
C ASP A 42 -0.89 29.79 -26.04
N VAL A 43 -0.70 29.15 -27.20
CA VAL A 43 -0.86 27.70 -27.36
C VAL A 43 0.19 26.94 -26.56
N ALA A 44 1.44 27.40 -26.57
CA ALA A 44 2.51 26.81 -25.77
C ALA A 44 2.23 26.95 -24.27
N ALA A 45 1.70 28.09 -23.81
CA ALA A 45 1.32 28.28 -22.41
C ALA A 45 0.21 27.30 -21.99
N ALA A 46 -0.85 27.18 -22.78
CA ALA A 46 -1.95 26.23 -22.52
C ALA A 46 -1.45 24.77 -22.50
N HIS A 47 -0.56 24.41 -23.42
CA HIS A 47 0.07 23.09 -23.44
C HIS A 47 0.88 22.82 -22.17
N LEU A 48 1.74 23.75 -21.75
CA LEU A 48 2.56 23.61 -20.55
C LEU A 48 1.75 23.49 -19.27
N VAL A 49 0.64 24.24 -19.15
CA VAL A 49 -0.30 24.11 -18.03
C VAL A 49 -0.88 22.70 -17.98
N THR A 50 -1.25 22.14 -19.13
CA THR A 50 -1.82 20.79 -19.23
C THR A 50 -0.78 19.72 -18.87
N VAL A 51 0.46 19.85 -19.37
CA VAL A 51 1.57 18.93 -19.04
C VAL A 51 1.86 18.98 -17.54
N ARG A 52 1.87 20.16 -16.93
CA ARG A 52 2.08 20.32 -15.49
C ARG A 52 0.96 19.68 -14.68
N ALA A 53 -0.30 19.92 -15.05
CA ALA A 53 -1.45 19.29 -14.39
C ALA A 53 -1.40 17.76 -14.49
N ALA A 54 -0.96 17.21 -15.63
CA ALA A 54 -0.78 15.77 -15.79
C ALA A 54 0.35 15.22 -14.91
N ALA A 55 1.49 15.94 -14.81
CA ALA A 55 2.59 15.56 -13.92
C ALA A 55 2.17 15.58 -12.44
N ASP A 56 1.46 16.63 -12.02
CA ASP A 56 0.93 16.75 -10.66
C ASP A 56 -0.08 15.63 -10.35
N ALA A 57 -0.93 15.26 -11.31
CA ALA A 57 -1.88 14.15 -11.16
C ALA A 57 -1.19 12.79 -11.05
N LEU A 58 -0.10 12.55 -11.79
CA LEU A 58 0.70 11.32 -11.68
C LEU A 58 1.39 11.22 -10.31
N ALA A 59 1.92 12.33 -9.79
CA ALA A 59 2.51 12.37 -8.46
C ALA A 59 1.45 12.06 -7.38
N ALA A 60 0.28 12.70 -7.45
CA ALA A 60 -0.82 12.46 -6.51
C ALA A 60 -1.33 11.01 -6.57
N LEU A 61 -1.35 10.40 -7.75
CA LEU A 61 -1.71 8.98 -7.91
C LEU A 61 -0.68 8.07 -7.22
N ALA A 62 0.62 8.33 -7.42
CA ALA A 62 1.68 7.57 -6.78
C ALA A 62 1.64 7.67 -5.25
N ASP A 63 1.42 8.87 -4.71
CA ASP A 63 1.26 9.10 -3.26
C ASP A 63 0.01 8.37 -2.70
N GLY A 64 -1.09 8.36 -3.46
CA GLY A 64 -2.29 7.60 -3.11
C GLY A 64 -2.04 6.10 -3.01
N LEU A 65 -1.27 5.54 -3.94
CA LEU A 65 -0.91 4.12 -3.95
C LEU A 65 -0.02 3.73 -2.77
N LEU A 66 0.95 4.59 -2.39
CA LEU A 66 1.75 4.39 -1.18
C LEU A 66 0.88 4.42 0.08
N THR A 67 -0.06 5.36 0.15
CA THR A 67 -1.01 5.45 1.27
C THR A 67 -1.86 4.17 1.38
N ASP A 68 -2.32 3.62 0.25
CA ASP A 68 -3.08 2.38 0.23
C ASP A 68 -2.21 1.15 0.57
N ALA A 69 -0.95 1.12 0.16
CA ALA A 69 0.01 0.09 0.59
C ALA A 69 0.22 0.09 2.11
N ASP A 70 0.43 1.26 2.72
CA ASP A 70 0.57 1.43 4.17
C ASP A 70 -0.66 0.90 4.92
N ARG A 71 -1.86 1.20 4.40
CA ARG A 71 -3.12 0.67 4.95
C ARG A 71 -3.18 -0.85 4.89
N LEU A 72 -2.74 -1.46 3.79
CA LEU A 72 -2.69 -2.92 3.67
C LEU A 72 -1.67 -3.56 4.61
N LEU A 73 -0.51 -2.93 4.81
CA LEU A 73 0.48 -3.36 5.80
C LEU A 73 -0.10 -3.32 7.23
N LEU A 74 -0.86 -2.27 7.56
CA LEU A 74 -1.56 -2.17 8.85
C LEU A 74 -2.59 -3.29 9.00
N VAL A 75 -3.38 -3.57 7.97
CA VAL A 75 -4.34 -4.69 7.97
C VAL A 75 -3.62 -6.01 8.22
N ALA A 76 -2.52 -6.29 7.51
CA ALA A 76 -1.74 -7.50 7.71
C ALA A 76 -1.18 -7.62 9.14
N ALA A 77 -0.69 -6.51 9.72
CA ALA A 77 -0.20 -6.48 11.09
C ALA A 77 -1.31 -6.75 12.12
N THR A 78 -2.50 -6.17 11.93
CA THR A 78 -3.66 -6.44 12.80
C THR A 78 -4.13 -7.89 12.71
N HIS A 79 -4.12 -8.48 11.52
CA HIS A 79 -4.46 -9.89 11.31
C HIS A 79 -3.49 -10.81 12.06
N ARG A 80 -2.18 -10.59 11.90
CA ARG A 80 -1.15 -11.35 12.62
C ARG A 80 -1.32 -11.26 14.14
N ARG A 81 -1.59 -10.06 14.66
CA ARG A 81 -1.84 -9.87 16.10
C ARG A 81 -3.07 -10.64 16.57
N ALA A 82 -4.13 -10.68 15.78
CA ALA A 82 -5.32 -11.47 16.10
C ALA A 82 -5.03 -12.98 16.10
N GLU A 83 -4.23 -13.47 15.16
CA GLU A 83 -3.78 -14.87 15.11
C GLU A 83 -2.93 -15.24 16.34
N GLU A 84 -1.98 -14.38 16.73
CA GLU A 84 -1.14 -14.56 17.92
C GLU A 84 -1.99 -14.60 19.20
N GLN A 85 -2.98 -13.72 19.33
CA GLN A 85 -3.91 -13.71 20.47
C GLN A 85 -4.80 -14.95 20.51
N SER A 86 -5.30 -15.40 19.37
CA SER A 86 -6.09 -16.62 19.26
C SER A 86 -5.27 -17.84 19.67
N THR A 87 -4.03 -17.95 19.18
CA THR A 87 -3.10 -19.04 19.51
C THR A 87 -2.78 -19.05 21.01
N ALA A 88 -2.43 -17.90 21.59
CA ALA A 88 -2.17 -17.78 23.03
C ALA A 88 -3.40 -18.15 23.89
N THR A 89 -4.61 -17.84 23.41
CA THR A 89 -5.86 -18.22 24.10
C THR A 89 -6.08 -19.73 24.02
N LEU A 90 -5.88 -20.33 22.85
CA LEU A 90 -5.97 -21.78 22.68
C LEU A 90 -4.94 -22.52 23.52
N ASP A 91 -3.71 -22.01 23.62
CA ASP A 91 -2.66 -22.62 24.45
C ASP A 91 -3.03 -22.59 25.94
N ARG A 92 -3.59 -21.47 26.43
CA ARG A 92 -4.10 -21.38 27.81
C ARG A 92 -5.25 -22.34 28.08
N LEU A 93 -6.15 -22.54 27.11
CA LEU A 93 -7.25 -23.49 27.22
C LEU A 93 -6.76 -24.95 27.16
N ARG A 94 -5.66 -25.20 26.45
CA ARG A 94 -5.05 -26.52 26.30
C ARG A 94 -4.15 -26.92 27.45
N GLU A 95 -3.58 -25.97 28.21
CA GLU A 95 -2.88 -26.27 29.46
C GLU A 95 -3.90 -26.82 30.47
N PRO A 96 -3.98 -28.15 30.69
CA PRO A 96 -4.77 -28.67 31.78
C PRO A 96 -4.07 -28.19 33.05
N ALA A 97 -4.83 -27.87 34.11
CA ALA A 97 -4.27 -27.57 35.42
C ALA A 97 -3.11 -28.53 35.72
N ARG A 98 -1.86 -28.09 35.56
CA ARG A 98 -0.69 -28.83 36.02
C ARG A 98 -0.99 -29.08 37.49
N PRO A 99 -1.09 -30.34 37.97
CA PRO A 99 -1.19 -30.56 39.40
C PRO A 99 0.09 -29.98 39.98
N ARG A 100 -0.02 -28.79 40.60
CA ARG A 100 1.03 -28.27 41.46
C ARG A 100 1.26 -29.36 42.49
N GLY A 101 2.49 -29.86 42.51
CA GLY A 101 2.87 -31.12 43.14
C GLY A 101 2.22 -31.32 44.51
N ILE A 102 1.66 -32.50 44.69
CA ILE A 102 1.60 -33.11 46.00
C ILE A 102 2.88 -33.95 46.06
N TRP A 103 3.94 -33.34 46.56
CA TRP A 103 5.08 -34.05 47.14
C TRP A 103 4.79 -34.28 48.62
#